data_AF-A0A8S3XJ19-F1
#
_entry.id   AF-A0A8S3XJ19-F1
#
_cell.length_a   1.000
_cell.length_b   1.000
_cell.length_c   1.000
_cell.angle_alpha   90.00
_cell.angle_beta   90.00
_cell.angle_gamma   90.00
#
_symmetry.space_group_name_H-M   'P 1'
#
loop_
_entity.id
_entity.type
_entity.pdbx_description
1 polymer ?
#
loop_
_entity_poly.entity_id
_entity_poly.type
_entity_poly.pdbx_seq_one_letter_code
_entity_poly.pdbx_strand_id
1 'polypeptide(L)'
;MNGLTLRISGSSSKKIKGTLAYTPVIIPKHLLAKTGDENILVEKFQKCHSVDEQLSVLKENLHTSDVMTLNFLVIIFLLAEMKHPVKCFLVRYISKNNNLQESFSKALASEILSYISVKNVDCKVYMEIIPRIASCIENFPAGGMAIKQIKVELSEYLAQCLQCCVETLRYMKSLSPTEKNELFNLAHLTLRMLLYIVQKVTFHNTAEITSTFSALRLNIKELLFDEEVPMDTKSVCGILLISMYNLQERSNAWIEILKSEVTDWEFNSLMENDSAKLSLYSAITTVVPTPELITMSVGPESALIKLTYNILAIGEKTSSDSTFTLSVTRTLVQISKTLSKTSDRNLGLQLVDCLLTFVWSHLEHYMDSVRHLTGQVLANIVRYCTELKKEGDDKALDRLFTALMSLDRSRKSYYVSLTSLTSELGASCILGRMPNAICDTIKALDIQAVQASNKGDKRVHSRPLDGYNCA
;
A
#
# COMPACT_ATOMS: atom_id res chain seq x y z
N MET A 1 24.82 -4.48 -24.36
CA MET A 1 25.37 -5.64 -23.62
C MET A 1 24.21 -6.52 -23.20
N ASN A 2 24.15 -7.73 -23.73
CA ASN A 2 23.01 -8.64 -23.62
C ASN A 2 23.04 -9.41 -22.30
N GLY A 3 22.09 -9.13 -21.40
CA GLY A 3 21.85 -9.92 -20.18
C GLY A 3 21.01 -11.16 -20.49
N LEU A 4 21.65 -12.22 -20.95
CA LEU A 4 21.05 -13.56 -20.98
C LEU A 4 21.03 -14.12 -19.55
N THR A 5 19.85 -14.13 -18.92
CA THR A 5 19.62 -14.81 -17.65
C THR A 5 19.65 -16.32 -17.90
N LEU A 6 20.78 -16.96 -17.56
CA LEU A 6 20.89 -18.42 -17.51
C LEU A 6 19.93 -18.97 -16.45
N ARG A 7 18.80 -19.54 -16.90
CA ARG A 7 17.99 -20.42 -16.06
C ARG A 7 18.70 -21.76 -15.96
N ILE A 8 19.34 -22.00 -14.82
CA ILE A 8 19.80 -23.34 -14.44
C ILE A 8 18.56 -24.16 -14.09
N SER A 9 18.14 -25.03 -14.99
CA SER A 9 17.11 -26.05 -14.73
C SER A 9 17.73 -27.22 -14.00
N GLY A 10 17.53 -27.29 -12.68
CA GLY A 10 17.81 -28.48 -11.89
C GLY A 10 16.92 -29.65 -12.33
N SER A 11 17.57 -30.80 -12.53
CA SER A 11 17.01 -32.06 -12.99
C SER A 11 16.04 -32.70 -11.99
N SER A 12 14.98 -33.29 -12.54
CA SER A 12 14.24 -34.47 -12.06
C SER A 12 13.76 -34.49 -10.60
N SER A 13 12.60 -33.88 -10.35
CA SER A 13 11.57 -34.44 -9.48
C SER A 13 10.19 -33.97 -9.98
N LYS A 14 9.23 -34.90 -10.03
CA LYS A 14 7.88 -34.67 -10.55
C LYS A 14 7.24 -33.49 -9.80
N LYS A 15 7.08 -32.35 -10.49
CA LYS A 15 6.34 -31.18 -9.98
C LYS A 15 4.87 -31.56 -9.75
N ILE A 16 4.50 -31.77 -8.50
CA ILE A 16 3.11 -31.71 -8.06
C ILE A 16 2.68 -30.23 -8.19
N LYS A 17 1.65 -29.99 -8.99
CA LYS A 17 1.02 -28.67 -9.15
C LYS A 17 0.38 -28.25 -7.81
N GLY A 18 0.73 -27.08 -7.29
CA GLY A 18 -0.29 -26.13 -6.84
C GLY A 18 -0.52 -25.88 -5.34
N THR A 19 0.31 -26.38 -4.42
CA THR A 19 0.20 -26.01 -2.99
C THR A 19 1.54 -25.51 -2.48
N LEU A 20 1.58 -24.30 -1.93
CA LEU A 20 2.63 -23.90 -1.00
C LEU A 20 2.66 -24.97 0.10
N ALA A 21 3.71 -25.79 0.13
CA ALA A 21 3.86 -26.81 1.16
C ALA A 21 4.26 -26.10 2.46
N TYR A 22 3.27 -25.81 3.31
CA TYR A 22 3.52 -25.28 4.64
C TYR A 22 3.98 -26.40 5.56
N THR A 23 4.97 -26.12 6.42
CA THR A 23 5.38 -27.02 7.49
C THR A 23 4.39 -26.98 8.64
N PRO A 24 4.09 -28.12 9.31
CA PRO A 24 3.25 -28.13 10.50
C PRO A 24 3.75 -27.17 11.58
N VAL A 25 2.82 -26.55 12.32
CA VAL A 25 3.18 -25.65 13.42
C VAL A 25 3.76 -26.47 14.57
N ILE A 26 4.98 -26.13 15.00
CA ILE A 26 5.65 -26.80 16.12
C ILE A 26 5.60 -25.89 17.33
N ILE A 27 5.15 -26.41 18.48
CA ILE A 27 5.08 -25.67 19.74
C ILE A 27 6.34 -25.97 20.55
N PRO A 28 7.20 -24.96 20.83
CA PRO A 28 8.36 -25.14 21.69
C PRO A 28 7.99 -25.61 23.09
N LYS A 29 8.83 -26.45 23.70
CA LYS A 29 8.58 -27.05 25.03
C LYS A 29 8.32 -26.01 26.12
N HIS A 30 9.00 -24.87 26.08
CA HIS A 30 8.83 -23.80 27.07
C HIS A 30 7.45 -23.12 27.01
N LEU A 31 6.71 -23.22 25.90
CA LEU A 31 5.35 -22.70 25.76
C LEU A 31 4.28 -23.72 26.15
N LEU A 32 4.61 -25.01 26.25
CA LEU A 32 3.65 -26.06 26.63
C LEU A 32 3.19 -25.94 28.08
N ALA A 33 4.08 -25.49 28.96
CA ALA A 33 3.75 -25.23 30.36
C ALA A 33 2.61 -24.19 30.50
N LYS A 34 2.45 -23.28 29.52
CA LYS A 34 1.38 -22.27 29.50
C LYS A 34 0.03 -22.80 28.99
N THR A 35 0.03 -23.96 28.35
CA THR A 35 -1.19 -24.60 27.78
C THR A 35 -1.79 -25.68 28.68
N GLY A 36 -1.14 -25.98 29.81
CA GLY A 36 -1.48 -27.08 30.72
C GLY A 36 -0.94 -28.41 30.21
N ASP A 37 -0.13 -29.10 31.01
CA ASP A 37 0.55 -30.35 30.64
C ASP A 37 -0.41 -31.52 30.34
N GLU A 38 -1.70 -31.41 30.68
CA GLU A 38 -2.72 -32.47 30.50
C GLU A 38 -3.78 -32.15 29.43
N ASN A 39 -3.57 -31.15 28.58
CA ASN A 39 -4.56 -30.83 27.55
C ASN A 39 -4.46 -31.81 26.36
N ILE A 40 -5.42 -32.74 26.28
CA ILE A 40 -5.56 -33.76 25.22
C ILE A 40 -5.47 -33.13 23.82
N LEU A 41 -5.97 -31.90 23.64
CA LEU A 41 -5.90 -31.19 22.36
C LEU A 41 -4.45 -30.87 21.96
N VAL A 42 -3.64 -30.40 22.92
CA VAL A 42 -2.24 -30.04 22.71
C VAL A 42 -1.43 -31.27 22.33
N GLU A 43 -1.63 -32.38 23.05
CA GLU A 43 -0.95 -33.64 22.74
C GLU A 43 -1.30 -34.17 21.34
N LYS A 44 -2.59 -34.17 20.98
CA LYS A 44 -3.05 -34.61 19.65
C LYS A 44 -2.44 -33.72 18.57
N PHE A 45 -2.42 -32.40 18.78
CA PHE A 45 -1.87 -31.45 17.82
C PHE A 45 -0.36 -31.61 17.63
N GLN A 46 0.40 -31.90 18.70
CA GLN A 46 1.85 -32.13 18.61
C GLN A 46 2.22 -33.46 17.92
N LYS A 47 1.34 -34.46 17.97
CA LYS A 47 1.52 -35.74 17.29
C LYS A 47 1.25 -35.66 15.78
N CYS A 48 0.67 -34.57 15.28
CA CYS A 48 0.41 -34.40 13.86
C CYS A 48 1.71 -34.23 13.05
N HIS A 49 1.77 -34.88 11.89
CA HIS A 49 2.89 -34.80 10.95
C HIS A 49 2.57 -33.97 9.71
N SER A 50 1.32 -33.54 9.54
CA SER A 50 0.87 -32.71 8.43
C SER A 50 -0.02 -31.56 8.87
N VAL A 51 -0.10 -30.52 8.05
CA VAL A 51 -1.00 -29.37 8.28
C VAL A 51 -2.47 -29.80 8.22
N ASP A 52 -2.81 -30.79 7.37
CA ASP A 52 -4.17 -31.30 7.24
C ASP A 52 -4.63 -32.08 8.49
N GLU A 53 -3.72 -32.83 9.13
CA GLU A 53 -3.96 -33.44 10.43
C GLU A 53 -4.18 -32.39 11.51
N GLN A 54 -3.32 -31.36 11.57
CA GLN A 54 -3.48 -30.24 12.52
C GLN A 54 -4.83 -29.54 12.37
N LEU A 55 -5.29 -29.32 11.12
CA LEU A 55 -6.59 -28.74 10.84
C LEU A 55 -7.74 -29.66 11.25
N SER A 56 -7.62 -30.97 11.04
CA SER A 56 -8.64 -31.94 11.45
C SER A 56 -8.78 -31.97 12.98
N VAL A 57 -7.66 -32.01 13.70
CA VAL A 57 -7.63 -31.94 15.17
C VAL A 57 -8.31 -30.66 15.67
N LEU A 58 -8.01 -29.50 15.09
CA LEU A 58 -8.66 -28.24 15.50
C LEU A 58 -10.17 -28.26 15.22
N LYS A 59 -10.61 -28.74 14.06
CA LYS A 59 -12.05 -28.76 13.70
C LYS A 59 -12.88 -29.67 14.61
N GLU A 60 -12.33 -30.79 15.04
CA GLU A 60 -13.05 -31.80 15.83
C GLU A 60 -13.11 -31.50 17.33
N ASN A 61 -12.24 -30.62 17.84
CA ASN A 61 -12.05 -30.46 19.28
C ASN A 61 -12.28 -29.01 19.76
N LEU A 62 -12.57 -28.06 18.87
CA LEU A 62 -12.88 -26.66 19.21
C LEU A 62 -14.36 -26.46 19.52
N HIS A 63 -14.77 -26.88 20.71
CA HIS A 63 -16.14 -26.70 21.21
C HIS A 63 -16.21 -25.92 22.54
N THR A 64 -15.07 -25.64 23.18
CA THR A 64 -15.00 -25.05 24.52
C THR A 64 -14.32 -23.69 24.53
N SER A 65 -14.74 -22.83 25.45
CA SER A 65 -14.16 -21.50 25.71
C SER A 65 -13.24 -21.50 26.93
N ASP A 66 -12.69 -22.66 27.30
CA ASP A 66 -11.85 -22.77 28.47
C ASP A 66 -10.50 -22.04 28.26
N VAL A 67 -9.95 -21.53 29.36
CA VAL A 67 -8.75 -20.67 29.36
C VAL A 67 -7.54 -21.38 28.74
N MET A 68 -7.39 -22.68 29.01
CA MET A 68 -6.26 -23.47 28.51
C MET A 68 -6.33 -23.64 26.98
N THR A 69 -7.50 -23.98 26.46
CA THR A 69 -7.73 -24.03 25.01
C THR A 69 -7.50 -22.67 24.36
N LEU A 70 -7.98 -21.58 24.95
CA LEU A 70 -7.74 -20.23 24.42
C LEU A 70 -6.25 -19.87 24.37
N ASN A 71 -5.49 -20.17 25.44
CA ASN A 71 -4.03 -19.95 25.46
C ASN A 71 -3.31 -20.78 24.39
N PHE A 72 -3.71 -22.03 24.22
CA PHE A 72 -3.19 -22.88 23.14
C PHE A 72 -3.45 -22.26 21.77
N LEU A 73 -4.68 -21.80 21.49
CA LEU A 73 -5.03 -21.18 20.22
C LEU A 73 -4.23 -19.90 19.94
N VAL A 74 -3.99 -19.10 20.97
CA VAL A 74 -3.14 -17.89 20.90
C VAL A 74 -1.70 -18.25 20.54
N ILE A 75 -1.13 -19.27 21.20
CA ILE A 75 0.26 -19.70 20.96
C ILE A 75 0.42 -20.21 19.52
N ILE A 76 -0.45 -21.12 19.06
CA ILE A 76 -0.35 -21.63 17.68
C ILE A 76 -0.63 -20.52 16.65
N PHE A 77 -1.48 -19.55 16.99
CA PHE A 77 -1.70 -18.38 16.15
C PHE A 77 -0.42 -17.55 16.00
N LEU A 78 0.27 -17.23 17.10
CA LEU A 78 1.50 -16.45 17.03
C LEU A 78 2.64 -17.21 16.33
N LEU A 79 2.76 -18.53 16.53
CA LEU A 79 3.80 -19.35 15.93
C LEU A 79 3.60 -19.62 14.43
N ALA A 80 2.34 -19.73 13.99
CA ALA A 80 2.04 -20.01 12.58
C ALA A 80 2.46 -18.85 11.68
N GLU A 81 3.08 -19.15 10.54
CA GLU A 81 3.49 -18.13 9.57
C GLU A 81 2.31 -17.37 8.96
N MET A 82 2.61 -16.22 8.34
CA MET A 82 1.64 -15.46 7.55
C MET A 82 1.02 -16.36 6.48
N LYS A 83 -0.32 -16.29 6.34
CA LYS A 83 -1.12 -17.11 5.40
C LYS A 83 -1.07 -18.62 5.63
N HIS A 84 -0.47 -19.08 6.74
CA HIS A 84 -0.48 -20.50 7.11
C HIS A 84 -1.93 -21.00 7.29
N PRO A 85 -2.29 -22.21 6.82
CA PRO A 85 -3.67 -22.71 6.87
C PRO A 85 -4.26 -22.75 8.29
N VAL A 86 -3.47 -23.15 9.29
CA VAL A 86 -3.88 -23.12 10.71
C VAL A 86 -4.22 -21.70 11.16
N LYS A 87 -3.35 -20.71 10.89
CA LYS A 87 -3.63 -19.30 11.22
C LYS A 87 -4.90 -18.80 10.52
N CYS A 88 -5.06 -19.09 9.23
CA CYS A 88 -6.25 -18.71 8.47
C CYS A 88 -7.54 -19.33 9.02
N PHE A 89 -7.46 -20.59 9.45
CA PHE A 89 -8.57 -21.27 10.11
C PHE A 89 -8.94 -20.57 11.43
N LEU A 90 -7.97 -20.27 12.28
CA LEU A 90 -8.19 -19.60 13.57
C LEU A 90 -8.78 -18.20 13.39
N VAL A 91 -8.24 -17.39 12.47
CA VAL A 91 -8.78 -16.06 12.15
C VAL A 91 -10.26 -16.16 11.78
N ARG A 92 -10.63 -17.11 10.90
CA ARG A 92 -12.03 -17.32 10.49
C ARG A 92 -12.89 -17.85 11.63
N TYR A 93 -12.40 -18.80 12.41
CA TYR A 93 -13.13 -19.41 13.51
C TYR A 93 -13.43 -18.39 14.61
N ILE A 94 -12.41 -17.66 15.08
CA ILE A 94 -12.58 -16.63 16.12
C ILE A 94 -13.45 -15.48 15.60
N SER A 95 -13.26 -15.02 14.37
CA SER A 95 -14.07 -13.93 13.81
C SER A 95 -15.55 -14.29 13.66
N LYS A 96 -15.89 -15.57 13.43
CA LYS A 96 -17.29 -16.03 13.36
C LYS A 96 -17.96 -16.17 14.73
N ASN A 97 -17.18 -16.38 15.78
CA ASN A 97 -17.67 -16.64 17.13
C ASN A 97 -17.48 -15.40 18.01
N ASN A 98 -18.44 -14.46 17.96
CA ASN A 98 -18.35 -13.18 18.69
C ASN A 98 -18.06 -13.35 20.19
N ASN A 99 -18.62 -14.39 20.82
CA ASN A 99 -18.43 -14.68 22.25
C ASN A 99 -16.97 -15.05 22.60
N LEU A 100 -16.19 -15.55 21.64
CA LEU A 100 -14.79 -15.91 21.85
C LEU A 100 -13.83 -14.74 21.62
N GLN A 101 -14.25 -13.73 20.86
CA GLN A 101 -13.33 -12.67 20.41
C GLN A 101 -12.73 -11.91 21.59
N GLU A 102 -13.52 -11.52 22.58
CA GLU A 102 -13.01 -10.76 23.73
C GLU A 102 -12.01 -11.57 24.56
N SER A 103 -12.36 -12.81 24.93
CA SER A 103 -11.49 -13.68 25.72
C SER A 103 -10.21 -14.04 24.97
N PHE A 104 -10.30 -14.32 23.66
CA PHE A 104 -9.15 -14.55 22.81
C PHE A 104 -8.25 -13.31 22.71
N SER A 105 -8.84 -12.12 22.55
CA SER A 105 -8.08 -10.87 22.50
C SER A 105 -7.32 -10.57 23.78
N LYS A 106 -7.92 -10.83 24.96
CA LYS A 106 -7.24 -10.68 26.25
C LYS A 106 -6.07 -11.65 26.40
N ALA A 107 -6.28 -12.92 26.06
CA ALA A 107 -5.20 -13.91 26.08
C ALA A 107 -4.07 -13.56 25.10
N LEU A 108 -4.42 -13.11 23.89
CA LEU A 108 -3.47 -12.66 22.88
C LEU A 108 -2.67 -11.43 23.34
N ALA A 109 -3.33 -10.45 23.95
CA ALA A 109 -2.67 -9.27 24.51
C ALA A 109 -1.65 -9.65 25.59
N SER A 110 -2.02 -10.52 26.53
CA SER A 110 -1.13 -11.02 27.58
C SER A 110 0.08 -11.77 27.02
N GLU A 111 -0.12 -12.62 26.00
CA GLU A 111 1.00 -13.35 25.40
C GLU A 111 1.94 -12.42 24.63
N ILE A 112 1.41 -11.44 23.89
CA ILE A 112 2.23 -10.42 23.23
C ILE A 112 3.02 -9.59 24.25
N LEU A 113 2.40 -9.17 25.36
CA LEU A 113 3.09 -8.49 26.45
C LEU A 113 4.26 -9.31 26.99
N SER A 114 4.10 -10.64 27.10
CA SER A 114 5.19 -11.51 27.53
C SER A 114 6.37 -11.49 26.55
N TYR A 115 6.11 -11.43 25.23
CA TYR A 115 7.16 -11.31 24.21
C TYR A 115 7.88 -9.96 24.23
N ILE A 116 7.16 -8.86 24.44
CA ILE A 116 7.73 -7.49 24.36
C ILE A 116 8.26 -6.97 25.69
N SER A 117 8.15 -7.74 26.78
CA SER A 117 8.64 -7.36 28.11
C SER A 117 10.16 -7.23 28.20
N VAL A 118 10.91 -7.90 27.30
CA VAL A 118 12.38 -7.83 27.24
C VAL A 118 12.80 -6.60 26.44
N LYS A 119 13.48 -5.66 27.09
CA LYS A 119 14.02 -4.44 26.46
C LYS A 119 15.42 -4.68 25.87
N ASN A 120 15.81 -3.86 24.89
CA ASN A 120 17.15 -3.84 24.28
C ASN A 120 17.58 -5.17 23.65
N VAL A 121 16.75 -5.69 22.76
CA VAL A 121 17.01 -6.96 22.09
C VAL A 121 17.72 -6.76 20.74
N ASP A 122 18.51 -7.75 20.31
CA ASP A 122 19.12 -7.79 18.98
C ASP A 122 18.03 -7.73 17.89
N CYS A 123 18.34 -7.04 16.78
CA CYS A 123 17.55 -7.02 15.55
C CYS A 123 17.09 -8.41 15.10
N LYS A 124 17.87 -9.48 15.33
CA LYS A 124 17.43 -10.87 15.05
C LYS A 124 16.15 -11.28 15.80
N VAL A 125 16.00 -10.86 17.05
CA VAL A 125 14.79 -11.19 17.83
C VAL A 125 13.60 -10.38 17.34
N TYR A 126 13.81 -9.12 16.96
CA TYR A 126 12.76 -8.33 16.31
C TYR A 126 12.31 -8.96 14.99
N MET A 127 13.23 -9.50 14.18
CA MET A 127 12.90 -10.20 12.93
C MET A 127 12.00 -11.42 13.16
N GLU A 128 12.09 -12.09 14.32
CA GLU A 128 11.21 -13.21 14.66
C GLU A 128 9.84 -12.73 15.18
N ILE A 129 9.83 -11.75 16.09
CA ILE A 129 8.64 -11.37 16.85
C ILE A 129 7.72 -10.43 16.06
N ILE A 130 8.27 -9.41 15.40
CA ILE A 130 7.46 -8.36 14.75
C ILE A 130 6.55 -8.93 13.64
N PRO A 131 6.98 -9.85 12.76
CA PRO A 131 6.10 -10.50 11.79
C PRO A 131 4.92 -11.24 12.42
N ARG A 132 5.12 -11.87 13.58
CA ARG A 132 4.06 -12.60 14.30
C ARG A 132 3.02 -11.62 14.83
N ILE A 133 3.46 -10.54 15.47
CA ILE A 133 2.57 -9.50 16.00
C ILE A 133 1.84 -8.78 14.87
N ALA A 134 2.53 -8.44 13.78
CA ALA A 134 1.93 -7.72 12.65
C ALA A 134 0.79 -8.48 11.97
N SER A 135 0.82 -9.82 12.00
CA SER A 135 -0.30 -10.61 11.50
C SER A 135 -1.61 -10.40 12.28
N CYS A 136 -1.57 -9.81 13.48
CA CYS A 136 -2.76 -9.48 14.27
C CYS A 136 -3.61 -8.37 13.66
N ILE A 137 -3.02 -7.46 12.87
CA ILE A 137 -3.73 -6.32 12.29
C ILE A 137 -4.26 -6.59 10.86
N GLU A 138 -4.02 -7.79 10.32
CA GLU A 138 -4.44 -8.18 8.96
C GLU A 138 -5.86 -8.78 8.95
N ASN A 139 -6.87 -7.92 8.82
CA ASN A 139 -8.29 -8.34 8.70
C ASN A 139 -8.78 -9.25 9.84
N PHE A 140 -8.24 -9.07 11.04
CA PHE A 140 -8.58 -9.89 12.20
C PHE A 140 -9.09 -9.02 13.37
N PRO A 141 -10.41 -8.95 13.61
CA PRO A 141 -11.00 -8.08 14.64
C PRO A 141 -10.45 -8.34 16.05
N ALA A 142 -10.34 -9.62 16.45
CA ALA A 142 -9.81 -9.97 17.77
C ALA A 142 -8.32 -9.61 17.91
N GLY A 143 -7.54 -9.71 16.84
CA GLY A 143 -6.16 -9.22 16.82
C GLY A 143 -6.09 -7.70 17.01
N GLY A 144 -6.91 -6.93 16.31
CA GLY A 144 -6.99 -5.48 16.50
C GLY A 144 -7.40 -5.07 17.92
N MET A 145 -8.33 -5.80 18.54
CA MET A 145 -8.71 -5.60 19.95
C MET A 145 -7.57 -5.90 20.92
N ALA A 146 -6.75 -6.92 20.65
CA ALA A 146 -5.58 -7.24 21.46
C ALA A 146 -4.54 -6.12 21.38
N ILE A 147 -4.20 -5.66 20.16
CA ILE A 147 -3.25 -4.55 19.95
C ILE A 147 -3.73 -3.27 20.64
N LYS A 148 -5.03 -2.98 20.62
CA LYS A 148 -5.60 -1.81 21.32
C LYS A 148 -5.35 -1.83 22.83
N GLN A 149 -5.30 -3.01 23.45
CA GLN A 149 -5.06 -3.16 24.90
C GLN A 149 -3.61 -2.89 25.30
N ILE A 150 -2.66 -3.11 24.38
CA ILE A 150 -1.21 -3.08 24.66
C ILE A 150 -0.46 -1.99 23.88
N LYS A 151 -1.22 -1.05 23.29
CA LYS A 151 -0.72 -0.11 22.28
C LYS A 151 0.41 0.78 22.80
N VAL A 152 0.46 1.07 24.10
CA VAL A 152 1.48 1.94 24.70
C VAL A 152 2.80 1.19 24.79
N GLU A 153 2.79 0.04 25.44
CA GLU A 153 3.94 -0.86 25.59
C GLU A 153 4.47 -1.32 24.23
N LEU A 154 3.56 -1.64 23.32
CA LEU A 154 3.92 -2.02 21.95
C LEU A 154 4.52 -0.84 21.18
N SER A 155 4.02 0.39 21.35
CA SER A 155 4.61 1.56 20.67
C SER A 155 6.05 1.82 21.11
N GLU A 156 6.36 1.66 22.41
CA GLU A 156 7.72 1.77 22.93
C GLU A 156 8.63 0.68 22.36
N TYR A 157 8.14 -0.56 22.33
CA TYR A 157 8.89 -1.70 21.77
C TYR A 157 9.17 -1.52 20.27
N LEU A 158 8.20 -0.99 19.52
CA LEU A 158 8.37 -0.70 18.10
C LEU A 158 9.32 0.47 17.84
N ALA A 159 9.33 1.49 18.70
CA ALA A 159 10.29 2.58 18.62
C ALA A 159 11.73 2.06 18.81
N GLN A 160 11.94 1.15 19.76
CA GLN A 160 13.24 0.48 19.98
C GLN A 160 13.63 -0.40 18.78
N CYS A 161 12.67 -1.14 18.21
CA CYS A 161 12.90 -1.93 17.00
C CYS A 161 13.36 -1.06 15.83
N LEU A 162 12.67 0.07 15.59
CA LEU A 162 13.01 0.99 14.52
C LEU A 162 14.39 1.62 14.73
N GLN A 163 14.71 1.99 15.98
CA GLN A 163 16.04 2.48 16.35
C GLN A 163 17.12 1.42 16.07
N CYS A 164 16.91 0.15 16.48
CA CYS A 164 17.84 -0.95 16.17
C CYS A 164 18.08 -1.07 14.66
N CYS A 165 17.02 -0.98 13.84
CA CYS A 165 17.13 -1.06 12.39
C CYS A 165 18.01 0.07 11.84
N VAL A 166 17.73 1.32 12.24
CA VAL A 166 18.47 2.51 11.78
C VAL A 166 19.93 2.46 12.21
N GLU A 167 20.21 2.13 13.48
CA GLU A 167 21.57 2.02 13.99
C GLU A 167 22.34 0.90 13.28
N THR A 168 21.72 -0.25 13.06
CA THR A 168 22.34 -1.37 12.36
C THR A 168 22.69 -0.99 10.92
N LEU A 169 21.76 -0.36 10.19
CA LEU A 169 22.00 0.13 8.82
C LEU A 169 23.12 1.17 8.76
N ARG A 170 23.19 2.06 9.75
CA ARG A 170 24.18 3.14 9.80
C ARG A 170 25.59 2.67 10.16
N TYR A 171 25.72 1.77 11.13
CA TYR A 171 27.01 1.41 11.72
C TYR A 171 27.60 0.11 11.16
N MET A 172 26.78 -0.83 10.66
CA MET A 172 27.30 -2.06 10.05
C MET A 172 27.61 -1.88 8.57
N LYS A 173 28.88 -1.55 8.27
CA LYS A 173 29.36 -1.31 6.91
C LYS A 173 29.42 -2.55 6.01
N SER A 174 29.27 -3.76 6.55
CA SER A 174 29.45 -5.03 5.83
C SER A 174 28.17 -5.86 5.65
N LEU A 175 26.99 -5.24 5.75
CA LEU A 175 25.73 -5.95 5.54
C LEU A 175 25.60 -6.40 4.07
N SER A 176 25.30 -7.68 3.87
CA SER A 176 24.96 -8.21 2.56
C SER A 176 23.64 -7.62 2.04
N PRO A 177 23.39 -7.62 0.71
CA PRO A 177 22.11 -7.16 0.16
C PRO A 177 20.89 -7.88 0.74
N THR A 178 21.04 -9.15 1.11
CA THR A 178 19.97 -9.94 1.74
C THR A 178 19.66 -9.42 3.15
N GLU A 179 20.68 -9.22 3.98
CA GLU A 179 20.51 -8.71 5.35
C GLU A 179 19.93 -7.29 5.35
N LYS A 180 20.38 -6.43 4.42
CA LYS A 180 19.79 -5.10 4.24
C LYS A 180 18.30 -5.17 3.89
N ASN A 181 17.92 -6.04 2.96
CA ASN A 181 16.52 -6.24 2.61
C ASN A 181 15.68 -6.77 3.78
N GLU A 182 16.22 -7.67 4.61
CA GLU A 182 15.54 -8.13 5.83
C GLU A 182 15.33 -6.99 6.83
N LEU A 183 16.34 -6.12 7.03
CA LEU A 183 16.22 -4.93 7.86
C LEU A 183 15.20 -3.93 7.29
N PHE A 184 15.18 -3.68 5.97
CA PHE A 184 14.18 -2.81 5.35
C PHE A 184 12.77 -3.38 5.49
N ASN A 185 12.59 -4.69 5.36
CA ASN A 185 11.31 -5.35 5.59
C ASN A 185 10.86 -5.24 7.05
N LEU A 186 11.79 -5.42 8.00
CA LEU A 186 11.52 -5.24 9.43
C LEU A 186 11.13 -3.79 9.76
N ALA A 187 11.88 -2.81 9.25
CA ALA A 187 11.58 -1.39 9.42
C ALA A 187 10.22 -1.04 8.80
N HIS A 188 9.94 -1.50 7.57
CA HIS A 188 8.66 -1.30 6.90
C HIS A 188 7.49 -1.83 7.72
N LEU A 189 7.62 -3.06 8.24
CA LEU A 189 6.57 -3.68 9.03
C LEU A 189 6.35 -2.97 10.37
N THR A 190 7.45 -2.57 11.02
CA THR A 190 7.44 -1.79 12.26
C THR A 190 6.74 -0.45 12.06
N LEU A 191 7.06 0.28 11.00
CA LEU A 191 6.42 1.54 10.63
C LEU A 191 4.92 1.36 10.36
N ARG A 192 4.52 0.28 9.67
CA ARG A 192 3.10 -0.03 9.44
C ARG A 192 2.34 -0.33 10.73
N MET A 193 2.97 -1.02 11.69
CA MET A 193 2.35 -1.25 13.00
C MET A 193 2.23 0.04 13.82
N LEU A 194 3.29 0.86 13.84
CA LEU A 194 3.25 2.19 14.46
C LEU A 194 2.13 3.05 13.86
N LEU A 195 2.01 3.06 12.53
CA LEU A 195 0.93 3.76 11.83
C LEU A 195 -0.46 3.24 12.24
N TYR A 196 -0.64 1.92 12.33
CA TYR A 196 -1.89 1.34 12.82
C TYR A 196 -2.23 1.82 14.24
N ILE A 197 -1.23 1.83 15.13
CA ILE A 197 -1.41 2.31 16.51
C ILE A 197 -1.81 3.78 16.51
N VAL A 198 -1.07 4.65 15.82
CA VAL A 198 -1.32 6.10 15.72
C VAL A 198 -2.73 6.39 15.17
N GLN A 199 -3.17 5.67 14.14
CA GLN A 199 -4.50 5.81 13.55
C GLN A 199 -5.64 5.30 14.44
N LYS A 200 -5.34 4.54 15.50
CA LYS A 200 -6.32 3.95 16.43
C LYS A 200 -6.19 4.49 17.85
N VAL A 201 -5.41 5.56 18.07
CA VAL A 201 -5.30 6.21 19.37
C VAL A 201 -6.64 6.82 19.78
N THR A 202 -6.94 6.70 21.06
CA THR A 202 -8.07 7.35 21.75
C THR A 202 -7.51 8.40 22.69
N PHE A 203 -8.26 9.46 22.95
CA PHE A 203 -7.84 10.62 23.75
C PHE A 203 -7.09 10.27 25.05
N HIS A 204 -7.51 9.22 25.75
CA HIS A 204 -6.90 8.77 27.02
C HIS A 204 -5.44 8.31 26.94
N ASN A 205 -4.92 7.86 25.79
CA ASN A 205 -3.55 7.37 25.66
C ASN A 205 -2.67 8.27 24.79
N THR A 206 -3.20 9.44 24.39
CA THR A 206 -2.50 10.35 23.48
C THR A 206 -1.19 10.83 24.09
N ALA A 207 -1.16 11.20 25.36
CA ALA A 207 0.05 11.72 26.02
C ALA A 207 1.21 10.70 26.05
N GLU A 208 0.93 9.46 26.45
CA GLU A 208 1.94 8.40 26.56
C GLU A 208 2.51 8.04 25.18
N ILE A 209 1.65 7.84 24.18
CA ILE A 209 2.09 7.52 22.82
C ILE A 209 2.88 8.69 22.22
N THR A 210 2.43 9.93 22.47
CA THR A 210 3.08 11.14 21.98
C THR A 210 4.50 11.31 22.56
N SER A 211 4.77 10.78 23.75
CA SER A 211 6.12 10.82 24.35
C SER A 211 7.17 10.12 23.49
N THR A 212 6.77 9.09 22.72
CA THR A 212 7.67 8.34 21.82
C THR A 212 7.97 9.08 20.51
N PHE A 213 7.23 10.14 20.19
CA PHE A 213 7.24 10.74 18.86
C PHE A 213 8.57 11.42 18.52
N SER A 214 9.24 12.02 19.49
CA SER A 214 10.54 12.67 19.25
C SER A 214 11.58 11.68 18.72
N ALA A 215 11.72 10.52 19.39
CA ALA A 215 12.63 9.45 18.98
C ALA A 215 12.21 8.85 17.64
N LEU A 216 10.91 8.64 17.42
CA LEU A 216 10.41 8.12 16.15
C LEU A 216 10.70 9.06 14.98
N ARG A 217 10.55 10.38 15.14
CA ARG A 217 10.85 11.33 14.06
C ARG A 217 12.30 11.32 13.64
N LEU A 218 13.22 11.21 14.60
CA LEU A 218 14.65 11.08 14.31
C LEU A 218 14.92 9.83 13.45
N ASN A 219 14.41 8.67 13.87
CA ASN A 219 14.58 7.42 13.13
C ASN A 219 13.92 7.49 11.73
N ILE A 220 12.73 8.08 11.63
CA ILE A 220 12.05 8.28 10.34
C ILE A 220 12.86 9.18 9.42
N LYS A 221 13.44 10.27 9.93
CA LYS A 221 14.28 11.17 9.14
C LYS A 221 15.48 10.44 8.54
N GLU A 222 16.18 9.63 9.33
CA GLU A 222 17.31 8.83 8.84
C GLU A 222 16.87 7.89 7.71
N LEU A 223 15.74 7.19 7.86
CA LEU A 223 15.21 6.30 6.82
C LEU A 223 14.76 7.03 5.55
N LEU A 224 14.22 8.25 5.68
CA LEU A 224 13.85 9.06 4.53
C LEU A 224 15.09 9.50 3.73
N PHE A 225 16.21 9.74 4.41
CA PHE A 225 17.43 10.29 3.80
C PHE A 225 18.32 9.20 3.20
N ASP A 226 18.20 7.97 3.67
CA ASP A 226 18.93 6.82 3.13
C ASP A 226 18.46 6.48 1.70
N GLU A 227 19.38 6.50 0.73
CA GLU A 227 19.10 6.25 -0.69
C GLU A 227 18.72 4.79 -0.99
N GLU A 228 19.16 3.85 -0.16
CA GLU A 228 18.89 2.42 -0.36
C GLU A 228 17.53 1.99 0.19
N VAL A 229 16.94 2.78 1.10
CA VAL A 229 15.61 2.50 1.66
C VAL A 229 14.55 2.55 0.54
N PRO A 230 13.75 1.49 0.38
CA PRO A 230 12.72 1.45 -0.66
C PRO A 230 11.68 2.58 -0.53
N MET A 231 11.25 3.15 -1.67
CA MET A 231 10.23 4.20 -1.70
C MET A 231 8.90 3.82 -1.03
N ASP A 232 8.53 2.53 -1.03
CA ASP A 232 7.33 2.06 -0.33
C ASP A 232 7.48 2.22 1.20
N THR A 233 8.68 2.02 1.76
CA THR A 233 8.98 2.28 3.18
C THR A 233 9.00 3.77 3.47
N LYS A 234 9.62 4.57 2.60
CA LYS A 234 9.61 6.04 2.73
C LYS A 234 8.19 6.63 2.68
N SER A 235 7.33 6.07 1.84
CA SER A 235 5.91 6.46 1.79
C SER A 235 5.20 6.23 3.12
N VAL A 236 5.43 5.08 3.78
CA VAL A 236 4.87 4.80 5.12
C VAL A 236 5.45 5.75 6.17
N CYS A 237 6.74 6.07 6.10
CA CYS A 237 7.37 7.10 6.93
C CYS A 237 6.64 8.44 6.82
N GLY A 238 6.37 8.92 5.60
CA GLY A 238 5.61 10.16 5.37
C GLY A 238 4.22 10.11 5.98
N ILE A 239 3.47 9.03 5.74
CA ILE A 239 2.10 8.85 6.27
C ILE A 239 2.11 8.86 7.80
N LEU A 240 3.07 8.17 8.43
CA LEU A 240 3.23 8.14 9.88
C LEU A 240 3.56 9.54 10.43
N LEU A 241 4.49 10.28 9.82
CA LEU A 241 4.82 11.65 10.25
C LEU A 241 3.60 12.56 10.26
N ILE A 242 2.86 12.64 9.14
CA ILE A 242 1.66 13.49 9.06
C ILE A 242 0.60 13.04 10.08
N SER A 243 0.42 11.72 10.25
CA SER A 243 -0.51 11.18 11.25
C SER A 243 -0.12 11.56 12.67
N MET A 244 1.18 11.54 13.01
CA MET A 244 1.70 11.96 14.31
C MET A 244 1.49 13.46 14.54
N TYR A 245 1.69 14.31 13.54
CA TYR A 245 1.43 15.75 13.65
C TYR A 245 -0.05 16.07 13.85
N ASN A 246 -0.93 15.38 13.12
CA ASN A 246 -2.38 15.52 13.31
C ASN A 246 -2.81 15.10 14.72
N LEU A 247 -2.19 14.05 15.29
CA LEU A 247 -2.50 13.60 16.65
C LEU A 247 -2.04 14.60 17.73
N GLN A 248 -0.97 15.35 17.49
CA GLN A 248 -0.47 16.38 18.40
C GLN A 248 -1.25 17.71 18.31
N GLU A 249 -2.46 17.69 17.75
CA GLU A 249 -3.31 18.88 17.55
C GLU A 249 -2.62 20.02 16.78
N ARG A 250 -1.56 19.71 16.01
CA ARG A 250 -1.00 20.65 15.03
C ARG A 250 -1.89 20.64 13.78
N SER A 251 -3.16 21.01 13.95
CA SER A 251 -4.12 21.12 12.86
C SER A 251 -3.52 21.97 11.75
N ASN A 252 -3.53 21.47 10.52
CA ASN A 252 -2.94 22.12 9.35
C ASN A 252 -1.40 22.18 9.32
N ALA A 253 -0.67 21.39 10.11
CA ALA A 253 0.79 21.26 9.97
C ALA A 253 1.20 20.87 8.54
N TRP A 254 0.34 20.13 7.83
CA TRP A 254 0.55 19.77 6.44
C TRP A 254 0.54 20.96 5.48
N ILE A 255 -0.08 22.09 5.85
CA ILE A 255 -0.03 23.33 5.06
C ILE A 255 1.35 23.97 5.14
N GLU A 256 2.01 23.92 6.29
CA GLU A 256 3.38 24.42 6.45
C GLU A 256 4.34 23.73 5.48
N ILE A 257 4.14 22.44 5.21
CA ILE A 257 4.92 21.64 4.25
C ILE A 257 4.76 22.16 2.81
N LEU A 258 3.63 22.79 2.48
CA LEU A 258 3.36 23.32 1.15
C LEU A 258 3.81 24.77 0.95
N LYS A 259 4.17 25.48 2.04
CA LYS A 259 4.65 26.86 1.94
C LYS A 259 6.03 26.92 1.30
N SER A 260 6.29 28.03 0.62
CA SER A 260 7.60 28.31 0.01
C SER A 260 8.70 28.51 1.05
N GLU A 261 8.35 29.04 2.22
CA GLU A 261 9.25 29.19 3.37
C GLU A 261 8.69 28.40 4.55
N VAL A 262 9.37 27.32 4.90
CA VAL A 262 8.99 26.45 6.00
C VAL A 262 9.60 26.99 7.28
N THR A 263 8.76 27.49 8.20
CA THR A 263 9.22 28.10 9.44
C THR A 263 9.61 27.09 10.51
N ASP A 264 9.07 25.86 10.45
CA ASP A 264 9.43 24.78 11.34
C ASP A 264 10.75 24.13 10.86
N TRP A 265 11.80 24.22 11.69
CA TRP A 265 13.14 23.69 11.38
C TRP A 265 13.12 22.20 11.05
N GLU A 266 12.21 21.43 11.67
CA GLU A 266 12.12 19.99 11.47
C GLU A 266 11.66 19.68 10.04
N PHE A 267 10.57 20.34 9.62
CA PHE A 267 10.11 20.26 8.23
C PHE A 267 11.13 20.86 7.26
N ASN A 268 11.74 21.99 7.57
CA ASN A 268 12.72 22.61 6.69
C ASN A 268 13.85 21.63 6.33
N SER A 269 14.36 20.91 7.34
CA SER A 269 15.38 19.87 7.10
C SER A 269 14.87 18.75 6.19
N LEU A 270 13.63 18.27 6.38
CA LEU A 270 13.04 17.23 5.52
C LEU A 270 12.82 17.73 4.08
N MET A 271 12.51 19.02 3.92
CA MET A 271 12.29 19.62 2.60
C MET A 271 13.58 19.81 1.81
N GLU A 272 14.77 19.54 2.34
CA GLU A 272 16.02 19.56 1.56
C GLU A 272 16.16 18.33 0.65
N ASN A 273 15.54 17.19 1.01
CA ASN A 273 15.68 15.93 0.29
C ASN A 273 14.43 15.60 -0.56
N ASP A 274 14.61 15.27 -1.84
CA ASP A 274 13.49 15.03 -2.76
C ASP A 274 12.68 13.77 -2.41
N SER A 275 13.31 12.71 -1.89
CA SER A 275 12.59 11.51 -1.47
C SER A 275 11.74 11.75 -0.22
N ALA A 276 12.24 12.58 0.70
CA ALA A 276 11.49 13.02 1.87
C ALA A 276 10.32 13.93 1.47
N LYS A 277 10.55 14.93 0.61
CA LYS A 277 9.50 15.79 0.04
C LYS A 277 8.39 14.95 -0.61
N LEU A 278 8.76 14.04 -1.52
CA LEU A 278 7.79 13.21 -2.22
C LEU A 278 6.99 12.33 -1.26
N SER A 279 7.65 11.78 -0.24
CA SER A 279 6.99 10.97 0.79
C SER A 279 5.99 11.79 1.62
N LEU A 280 6.32 13.04 1.97
CA LEU A 280 5.41 13.95 2.67
C LEU A 280 4.24 14.37 1.77
N TYR A 281 4.49 14.71 0.50
CA TYR A 281 3.43 15.06 -0.44
C TYR A 281 2.47 13.89 -0.69
N SER A 282 3.00 12.66 -0.83
CA SER A 282 2.20 11.44 -0.93
C SER A 282 1.44 11.11 0.36
N ALA A 283 1.98 11.50 1.52
CA ALA A 283 1.29 11.38 2.79
C ALA A 283 0.10 12.35 2.87
N ILE A 284 0.25 13.59 2.39
CA ILE A 284 -0.82 14.59 2.38
C ILE A 284 -2.03 14.06 1.58
N THR A 285 -1.81 13.49 0.39
CA THR A 285 -2.88 12.91 -0.44
C THR A 285 -3.58 11.71 0.19
N THR A 286 -2.97 11.08 1.19
CA THR A 286 -3.47 9.87 1.86
C THR A 286 -4.13 10.17 3.21
N VAL A 287 -3.54 11.06 4.00
CA VAL A 287 -3.94 11.34 5.39
C VAL A 287 -4.94 12.49 5.49
N VAL A 288 -4.79 13.53 4.65
CA VAL A 288 -5.66 14.71 4.71
C VAL A 288 -7.02 14.39 4.09
N PRO A 289 -8.14 14.70 4.77
CA PRO A 289 -9.47 14.52 4.19
C PRO A 289 -9.62 15.26 2.86
N THR A 290 -10.19 14.59 1.85
CA THR A 290 -10.36 15.21 0.51
C THR A 290 -11.09 16.56 0.53
N PRO A 291 -12.15 16.78 1.34
CA PRO A 291 -12.80 18.09 1.42
C PRO A 291 -11.87 19.20 1.92
N GLU A 292 -11.01 18.91 2.90
CA GLU A 292 -10.02 19.88 3.39
C GLU A 292 -8.99 20.20 2.31
N LEU A 293 -8.45 19.18 1.63
CA LEU A 293 -7.46 19.37 0.57
C LEU A 293 -7.98 20.23 -0.60
N ILE A 294 -9.27 20.12 -0.92
CA ILE A 294 -9.93 20.90 -1.98
C ILE A 294 -10.18 22.35 -1.55
N THR A 295 -10.58 22.56 -0.30
CA THR A 295 -11.06 23.87 0.18
C THR A 295 -9.97 24.79 0.72
N MET A 296 -8.85 24.23 1.18
CA MET A 296 -7.78 25.01 1.79
C MET A 296 -6.84 25.64 0.75
N SER A 297 -6.27 26.78 1.11
CA SER A 297 -5.30 27.52 0.30
C SER A 297 -3.96 27.70 1.02
N VAL A 298 -2.91 27.90 0.24
CA VAL A 298 -1.56 28.23 0.70
C VAL A 298 -1.23 29.60 0.14
N GLY A 299 -1.51 30.65 0.91
CA GLY A 299 -1.51 32.01 0.40
C GLY A 299 -2.62 32.21 -0.65
N PRO A 300 -2.31 32.73 -1.86
CA PRO A 300 -3.31 32.94 -2.91
C PRO A 300 -3.64 31.68 -3.72
N GLU A 301 -2.86 30.61 -3.59
CA GLU A 301 -2.99 29.39 -4.41
C GLU A 301 -3.80 28.31 -3.69
N SER A 302 -4.56 27.51 -4.43
CA SER A 302 -5.20 26.30 -3.88
C SER A 302 -4.14 25.30 -3.41
N ALA A 303 -4.32 24.72 -2.22
CA ALA A 303 -3.40 23.73 -1.67
C ALA A 303 -3.27 22.49 -2.57
N LEU A 304 -4.38 22.05 -3.18
CA LEU A 304 -4.40 20.93 -4.11
C LEU A 304 -3.56 21.20 -5.37
N ILE A 305 -3.66 22.41 -5.93
CA ILE A 305 -2.87 22.81 -7.12
C ILE A 305 -1.40 22.91 -6.75
N LYS A 306 -1.07 23.56 -5.63
CA LYS A 306 0.30 23.70 -5.15
C LYS A 306 0.98 22.36 -4.90
N LEU A 307 0.27 21.44 -4.22
CA LEU A 307 0.71 20.07 -4.00
C LEU A 307 0.98 19.35 -5.32
N THR A 308 0.05 19.44 -6.28
CA THR A 308 0.19 18.81 -7.60
C THR A 308 1.41 19.34 -8.33
N TYR A 309 1.60 20.66 -8.36
CA TYR A 309 2.76 21.29 -8.98
C TYR A 309 4.07 20.83 -8.33
N ASN A 310 4.15 20.81 -7.01
CA ASN A 310 5.36 20.38 -6.30
C ASN A 310 5.72 18.91 -6.58
N ILE A 311 4.72 18.03 -6.73
CA ILE A 311 4.93 16.63 -7.12
C ILE A 311 5.44 16.52 -8.56
N LEU A 312 4.85 17.28 -9.48
CA LEU A 312 5.28 17.32 -10.88
C LEU A 312 6.72 17.81 -11.01
N ALA A 313 7.09 18.87 -10.29
CA ALA A 313 8.43 19.42 -10.28
C ALA A 313 9.48 18.39 -9.80
N ILE A 314 9.15 17.58 -8.78
CA ILE A 314 10.00 16.45 -8.37
C ILE A 314 10.12 15.44 -9.51
N GLY A 315 9.00 15.03 -10.11
CA GLY A 315 8.99 14.06 -11.20
C GLY A 315 9.82 14.48 -12.41
N GLU A 316 9.80 15.77 -12.76
CA GLU A 316 10.64 16.33 -13.82
C GLU A 316 12.13 16.28 -13.46
N LYS A 317 12.48 16.70 -12.23
CA LYS A 317 13.85 16.70 -11.72
C LYS A 317 14.45 15.28 -11.63
N THR A 318 13.63 14.29 -11.27
CA THR A 318 14.06 12.90 -11.04
C THR A 318 13.61 11.94 -12.15
N SER A 319 13.38 12.45 -13.37
CA SER A 319 12.74 11.69 -14.45
C SER A 319 13.51 10.44 -14.91
N SER A 320 14.82 10.38 -14.68
CA SER A 320 15.66 9.21 -14.93
C SER A 320 15.54 8.11 -13.88
N ASP A 321 15.00 8.40 -12.69
CA ASP A 321 14.85 7.42 -11.61
C ASP A 321 13.47 6.76 -11.67
N SER A 322 13.48 5.49 -12.07
CA SER A 322 12.27 4.66 -12.18
C SER A 322 11.46 4.56 -10.87
N THR A 323 12.11 4.60 -9.71
CA THR A 323 11.44 4.48 -8.40
C THR A 323 10.71 5.76 -8.04
N PHE A 324 11.32 6.92 -8.29
CA PHE A 324 10.68 8.22 -8.15
C PHE A 324 9.55 8.39 -9.15
N THR A 325 9.78 8.11 -10.43
CA THR A 325 8.74 8.22 -11.47
C THR A 325 7.52 7.37 -11.12
N LEU A 326 7.72 6.14 -10.63
CA LEU A 326 6.62 5.30 -10.15
C LEU A 326 5.89 5.90 -8.94
N SER A 327 6.62 6.43 -7.96
CA SER A 327 6.04 7.05 -6.75
C SER A 327 5.26 8.34 -7.07
N VAL A 328 5.79 9.20 -7.94
CA VAL A 328 5.11 10.37 -8.50
C VAL A 328 3.82 9.94 -9.19
N THR A 329 3.89 8.94 -10.07
CA THR A 329 2.71 8.44 -10.80
C THR A 329 1.63 7.94 -9.85
N ARG A 330 2.00 7.15 -8.82
CA ARG A 330 1.05 6.66 -7.80
C ARG A 330 0.38 7.81 -7.05
N THR A 331 1.14 8.85 -6.71
CA THR A 331 0.62 10.03 -6.00
C THR A 331 -0.32 10.84 -6.90
N LEU A 332 0.02 11.03 -8.18
CA LEU A 332 -0.86 11.70 -9.15
C LEU A 332 -2.16 10.92 -9.40
N VAL A 333 -2.13 9.58 -9.35
CA VAL A 333 -3.37 8.77 -9.36
C VAL A 333 -4.25 9.10 -8.16
N GLN A 334 -3.69 9.21 -6.95
CA GLN A 334 -4.47 9.61 -5.77
C GLN A 334 -5.07 11.01 -5.92
N ILE A 335 -4.28 11.97 -6.41
CA ILE A 335 -4.74 13.34 -6.69
C ILE A 335 -5.85 13.35 -7.74
N SER A 336 -5.70 12.61 -8.83
CA SER A 336 -6.71 12.60 -9.91
C SER A 336 -8.07 12.08 -9.45
N LYS A 337 -8.13 11.24 -8.41
CA LYS A 337 -9.39 10.77 -7.80
C LYS A 337 -10.13 11.87 -7.05
N THR A 338 -9.49 12.99 -6.75
CA THR A 338 -10.15 14.15 -6.11
C THR A 338 -11.04 14.90 -7.09
N LEU A 339 -10.79 14.81 -8.42
CA LEU A 339 -11.58 15.48 -9.46
C LEU A 339 -13.07 15.19 -9.34
N SER A 340 -13.47 13.94 -9.08
CA SER A 340 -14.89 13.56 -8.95
C SER A 340 -15.57 14.12 -7.71
N LYS A 341 -14.82 14.75 -6.79
CA LYS A 341 -15.33 15.40 -5.58
C LYS A 341 -15.18 16.92 -5.63
N THR A 342 -14.60 17.46 -6.69
CA THR A 342 -14.36 18.91 -6.84
C THR A 342 -15.57 19.58 -7.46
N SER A 343 -16.30 20.34 -6.65
CA SER A 343 -17.45 21.14 -7.12
C SER A 343 -17.04 22.47 -7.75
N ASP A 344 -15.88 23.02 -7.39
CA ASP A 344 -15.34 24.22 -8.01
C ASP A 344 -14.79 23.90 -9.41
N ARG A 345 -15.48 24.40 -10.43
CA ARG A 345 -15.15 24.19 -11.84
C ARG A 345 -13.79 24.76 -12.22
N ASN A 346 -13.44 25.94 -11.71
CA ASN A 346 -12.17 26.58 -12.06
C ASN A 346 -11.01 25.78 -11.47
N LEU A 347 -11.14 25.34 -10.23
CA LEU A 347 -10.16 24.47 -9.58
C LEU A 347 -10.00 23.14 -10.30
N GLY A 348 -11.12 22.49 -10.65
CA GLY A 348 -11.10 21.21 -11.35
C GLY A 348 -10.45 21.30 -12.74
N LEU A 349 -10.75 22.36 -13.51
CA LEU A 349 -10.11 22.59 -14.82
C LEU A 349 -8.61 22.86 -14.70
N GLN A 350 -8.19 23.67 -13.71
CA GLN A 350 -6.76 23.88 -13.44
C GLN A 350 -6.05 22.57 -13.09
N LEU A 351 -6.70 21.72 -12.27
CA LEU A 351 -6.15 20.42 -11.92
C LEU A 351 -6.04 19.50 -13.13
N VAL A 352 -7.02 19.50 -14.03
CA VAL A 352 -6.96 18.77 -15.31
C VAL A 352 -5.76 19.21 -16.13
N ASP A 353 -5.53 20.52 -16.28
CA ASP A 353 -4.41 21.06 -17.06
C ASP A 353 -3.05 20.62 -16.46
N CYS A 354 -2.91 20.67 -15.13
CA CYS A 354 -1.71 20.17 -14.44
C CYS A 354 -1.48 18.67 -14.70
N LEU A 355 -2.53 17.84 -14.53
CA LEU A 355 -2.41 16.39 -14.69
C LEU A 355 -2.13 15.97 -16.14
N LEU A 356 -2.72 16.67 -17.12
CA LEU A 356 -2.50 16.38 -18.54
C LEU A 356 -1.04 16.57 -18.97
N THR A 357 -0.35 17.55 -18.38
CA THR A 357 1.10 17.77 -18.62
C THR A 357 1.92 16.51 -18.34
N PHE A 358 1.57 15.78 -17.27
CA PHE A 358 2.19 14.50 -16.94
C PHE A 358 1.70 13.35 -17.83
N VAL A 359 0.39 13.28 -18.08
CA VAL A 359 -0.22 12.18 -18.84
C VAL A 359 0.40 12.06 -20.23
N TRP A 360 0.54 13.17 -20.95
CA TRP A 360 1.04 13.14 -22.33
C TRP A 360 2.49 12.66 -22.45
N SER A 361 3.32 12.94 -21.45
CA SER A 361 4.71 12.48 -21.42
C SER A 361 4.85 11.01 -20.96
N HIS A 362 3.88 10.46 -20.23
CA HIS A 362 4.01 9.16 -19.56
C HIS A 362 3.08 8.04 -20.05
N LEU A 363 2.17 8.30 -20.99
CA LEU A 363 1.28 7.28 -21.58
C LEU A 363 2.01 6.16 -22.35
N GLU A 364 3.27 6.38 -22.72
CA GLU A 364 4.11 5.41 -23.41
C GLU A 364 5.37 5.06 -22.63
N HIS A 365 5.36 5.33 -21.33
CA HIS A 365 6.51 5.03 -20.49
C HIS A 365 6.91 3.54 -20.59
N TYR A 366 8.22 3.28 -20.56
CA TYR A 366 8.77 1.93 -20.73
C TYR A 366 8.32 1.00 -19.61
N MET A 367 8.18 1.52 -18.37
CA MET A 367 7.64 0.77 -17.24
C MET A 367 6.13 0.57 -17.40
N ASP A 368 5.70 -0.69 -17.38
CA ASP A 368 4.30 -1.06 -17.51
C ASP A 368 3.42 -0.47 -16.40
N SER A 369 3.90 -0.51 -15.15
CA SER A 369 3.19 0.06 -14.00
C SER A 369 2.95 1.57 -14.14
N VAL A 370 3.94 2.33 -14.61
CA VAL A 370 3.79 3.77 -14.86
C VAL A 370 2.73 3.99 -15.94
N ARG A 371 2.84 3.28 -17.06
CA ARG A 371 1.89 3.38 -18.17
C ARG A 371 0.45 3.11 -17.74
N HIS A 372 0.25 2.03 -16.97
CA HIS A 372 -1.06 1.64 -16.47
C HIS A 372 -1.65 2.70 -15.53
N LEU A 373 -0.85 3.18 -14.57
CA LEU A 373 -1.28 4.21 -13.63
C LEU A 373 -1.56 5.55 -14.32
N THR A 374 -0.75 5.95 -15.31
CA THR A 374 -1.01 7.13 -16.14
C THR A 374 -2.33 7.01 -16.90
N GLY A 375 -2.64 5.81 -17.43
CA GLY A 375 -3.96 5.52 -18.01
C GLY A 375 -5.11 5.72 -17.02
N GLN A 376 -4.93 5.36 -15.74
CA GLN A 376 -5.93 5.63 -14.70
C GLN A 376 -6.11 7.14 -14.43
N VAL A 377 -5.01 7.92 -14.43
CA VAL A 377 -5.10 9.39 -14.33
C VAL A 377 -5.94 9.94 -15.47
N LEU A 378 -5.66 9.52 -16.71
CA LEU A 378 -6.41 9.93 -17.89
C LEU A 378 -7.89 9.55 -17.80
N ALA A 379 -8.21 8.34 -17.34
CA ALA A 379 -9.60 7.91 -17.16
C ALA A 379 -10.36 8.79 -16.15
N ASN A 380 -9.71 9.22 -15.06
CA ASN A 380 -10.32 10.14 -14.09
C ASN A 380 -10.56 11.53 -14.69
N ILE A 381 -9.64 12.03 -15.52
CA ILE A 381 -9.80 13.29 -16.27
C ILE A 381 -10.98 13.20 -17.23
N VAL A 382 -11.05 12.12 -18.03
CA VAL A 382 -12.14 11.89 -18.99
C VAL A 382 -13.49 11.86 -18.27
N ARG A 383 -13.58 11.15 -17.13
CA ARG A 383 -14.81 11.08 -16.34
C ARG A 383 -15.25 12.45 -15.86
N TYR A 384 -14.32 13.24 -15.31
CA TYR A 384 -14.61 14.60 -14.86
C TYR A 384 -15.11 15.51 -16.01
N CYS A 385 -14.43 15.51 -17.16
CA CYS A 385 -14.88 16.29 -18.32
C CYS A 385 -16.25 15.83 -18.85
N THR A 386 -16.55 14.53 -18.74
CA THR A 386 -17.85 13.96 -19.14
C THR A 386 -18.96 14.36 -18.18
N GLU A 387 -18.67 14.44 -16.88
CA GLU A 387 -19.60 14.96 -15.86
C GLU A 387 -19.91 16.45 -16.12
N LEU A 388 -18.89 17.27 -16.39
CA LEU A 388 -19.09 18.68 -16.76
C LEU A 388 -19.96 18.86 -18.02
N LYS A 389 -19.78 18.00 -19.02
CA LYS A 389 -20.65 17.97 -20.20
C LYS A 389 -22.11 17.68 -19.84
N LYS A 390 -22.38 16.75 -18.92
CA LYS A 390 -23.75 16.46 -18.46
C LYS A 390 -24.36 17.67 -17.74
N GLU A 391 -23.54 18.52 -17.14
CA GLU A 391 -23.95 19.81 -16.54
C GLU A 391 -24.07 20.95 -17.57
N GLY A 392 -23.80 20.70 -18.84
CA GLY A 392 -23.92 21.66 -19.94
C GLY A 392 -22.63 22.38 -20.35
N ASP A 393 -21.47 22.00 -19.83
CA ASP A 393 -20.17 22.55 -20.23
C ASP A 393 -19.35 21.57 -21.09
N ASP A 394 -19.51 21.70 -22.41
CA ASP A 394 -18.77 20.89 -23.38
C ASP A 394 -17.31 21.33 -23.59
N LYS A 395 -16.90 22.52 -23.10
CA LYS A 395 -15.59 23.12 -23.45
C LYS A 395 -14.42 22.28 -22.95
N ALA A 396 -14.52 21.73 -21.75
CA ALA A 396 -13.48 20.90 -21.15
C ALA A 396 -13.27 19.62 -21.98
N LEU A 397 -14.37 19.02 -22.43
CA LEU A 397 -14.33 17.83 -23.26
C LEU A 397 -13.81 18.15 -24.67
N ASP A 398 -14.21 19.27 -25.25
CA ASP A 398 -13.73 19.73 -26.56
C ASP A 398 -12.21 19.95 -26.56
N ARG A 399 -11.67 20.59 -25.51
CA ARG A 399 -10.22 20.74 -25.32
C ARG A 399 -9.51 19.39 -25.26
N LEU A 400 -10.07 18.42 -24.55
CA LEU A 400 -9.51 17.07 -24.45
C LEU A 400 -9.50 16.36 -25.81
N PHE A 401 -10.57 16.50 -26.61
CA PHE A 401 -10.60 15.99 -27.99
C PHE A 401 -9.57 16.69 -28.87
N THR A 402 -9.44 18.02 -28.79
CA THR A 402 -8.42 18.75 -29.56
C THR A 402 -7.01 18.27 -29.21
N ALA A 403 -6.72 18.10 -27.91
CA ALA A 403 -5.43 17.58 -27.46
C ALA A 403 -5.18 16.15 -27.98
N LEU A 404 -6.17 15.25 -27.89
CA LEU A 404 -6.05 13.90 -28.43
C LEU A 404 -5.82 13.88 -29.94
N MET A 405 -6.55 14.71 -30.68
CA MET A 405 -6.45 14.79 -32.15
C MET A 405 -5.10 15.33 -32.62
N SER A 406 -4.36 16.01 -31.74
CA SER A 406 -2.98 16.45 -31.98
C SER A 406 -1.94 15.35 -31.78
N LEU A 407 -2.29 14.24 -31.10
CA LEU A 407 -1.38 13.11 -30.92
C LEU A 407 -1.17 12.38 -32.26
N ASP A 408 0.05 11.88 -32.46
CA ASP A 408 0.37 11.07 -33.62
C ASP A 408 -0.41 9.75 -33.60
N ARG A 409 -1.16 9.47 -34.67
CA ARG A 409 -1.98 8.26 -34.85
C ARG A 409 -1.15 6.98 -34.97
N SER A 410 0.16 7.09 -35.19
CA SER A 410 1.06 5.94 -35.18
C SER A 410 1.43 5.48 -33.76
N ARG A 411 1.19 6.35 -32.76
CA ARG A 411 1.58 6.15 -31.37
C ARG A 411 0.52 5.40 -30.56
N LYS A 412 0.97 4.58 -29.62
CA LYS A 412 0.11 3.79 -28.71
C LYS A 412 -0.72 4.67 -27.79
N SER A 413 -0.16 5.80 -27.35
CA SER A 413 -0.80 6.83 -26.50
C SER A 413 -2.12 7.34 -27.07
N TYR A 414 -2.21 7.49 -28.40
CA TYR A 414 -3.46 7.85 -29.08
C TYR A 414 -4.56 6.83 -28.81
N TYR A 415 -4.25 5.54 -28.97
CA TYR A 415 -5.23 4.46 -28.78
C TYR A 415 -5.59 4.21 -27.32
N VAL A 416 -4.65 4.36 -26.38
CA VAL A 416 -4.95 4.30 -24.94
C VAL A 416 -5.93 5.42 -24.55
N SER A 417 -5.73 6.61 -25.11
CA SER A 417 -6.62 7.76 -24.89
C SER A 417 -7.99 7.53 -25.52
N LEU A 418 -8.03 6.99 -26.74
CA LEU A 418 -9.27 6.63 -27.44
C LEU A 418 -10.06 5.56 -26.68
N THR A 419 -9.40 4.54 -26.14
CA THR A 419 -10.03 3.52 -25.28
C THR A 419 -10.66 4.16 -24.05
N SER A 420 -9.94 5.04 -23.36
CA SER A 420 -10.43 5.72 -22.14
C SER A 420 -11.64 6.61 -22.43
N LEU A 421 -11.64 7.34 -23.55
CA LEU A 421 -12.80 8.13 -24.00
C LEU A 421 -13.98 7.25 -24.39
N THR A 422 -13.72 6.16 -25.13
CA THR A 422 -14.77 5.25 -25.58
C THR A 422 -15.46 4.55 -24.40
N SER A 423 -14.71 4.20 -23.33
CA SER A 423 -15.29 3.58 -22.14
C SER A 423 -16.25 4.48 -21.37
N GLU A 424 -16.02 5.80 -21.37
CA GLU A 424 -16.83 6.76 -20.59
C GLU A 424 -17.93 7.43 -21.43
N LEU A 425 -17.70 7.70 -22.72
CA LEU A 425 -18.64 8.39 -23.63
C LEU A 425 -19.45 7.44 -24.52
N GLY A 426 -19.00 6.19 -24.69
CA GLY A 426 -19.56 5.22 -25.63
C GLY A 426 -19.17 5.49 -27.09
N ALA A 427 -19.23 4.43 -27.91
CA ALA A 427 -18.77 4.46 -29.30
C ALA A 427 -19.50 5.50 -30.17
N SER A 428 -20.81 5.69 -30.00
CA SER A 428 -21.59 6.63 -30.81
C SER A 428 -21.13 8.08 -30.66
N CYS A 429 -20.79 8.50 -29.44
CA CYS A 429 -20.29 9.85 -29.18
C CYS A 429 -18.89 10.06 -29.80
N ILE A 430 -18.04 9.03 -29.78
CA ILE A 430 -16.71 9.07 -30.39
C ILE A 430 -16.84 9.19 -31.91
N LEU A 431 -17.66 8.36 -32.55
CA LEU A 431 -17.84 8.38 -34.00
C LEU A 431 -18.42 9.71 -34.51
N GLY A 432 -19.28 10.35 -33.72
CA GLY A 432 -19.81 11.68 -34.04
C GLY A 432 -18.75 12.78 -34.05
N ARG A 433 -17.71 12.68 -33.20
CA ARG A 433 -16.62 13.68 -33.11
C ARG A 433 -15.35 13.28 -33.88
N MET A 434 -15.19 11.99 -34.15
CA MET A 434 -14.02 11.39 -34.81
C MET A 434 -14.51 10.40 -35.87
N PRO A 435 -15.02 10.90 -37.02
CA PRO A 435 -15.64 10.04 -38.04
C PRO A 435 -14.68 9.01 -38.64
N ASN A 436 -13.37 9.30 -38.65
CA ASN A 436 -12.34 8.38 -39.15
C ASN A 436 -11.79 7.41 -38.10
N ALA A 437 -12.31 7.42 -36.85
CA ALA A 437 -11.75 6.61 -35.76
C ALA A 437 -11.72 5.10 -36.07
N ILE A 438 -12.72 4.57 -36.77
CA ILE A 438 -12.76 3.15 -37.20
C ILE A 438 -11.64 2.86 -38.20
N CYS A 439 -11.52 3.68 -39.23
CA CYS A 439 -10.46 3.52 -40.24
C CYS A 439 -9.07 3.65 -39.61
N ASP A 440 -8.88 4.63 -38.72
CA ASP A 440 -7.61 4.88 -38.03
C ASP A 440 -7.24 3.70 -37.12
N THR A 441 -8.20 3.17 -36.35
CA THR A 441 -7.97 1.99 -35.48
C THR A 441 -7.71 0.71 -36.27
N ILE A 442 -8.39 0.48 -37.40
CA ILE A 442 -8.12 -0.67 -38.26
C ILE A 442 -6.72 -0.57 -38.85
N LYS A 443 -6.31 0.60 -39.38
CA LYS A 443 -4.94 0.84 -39.87
C LYS A 443 -3.90 0.64 -38.76
N ALA A 444 -4.25 0.98 -37.53
CA ALA A 444 -3.38 0.78 -36.37
C ALA A 444 -3.09 -0.70 -36.10
N LEU A 445 -3.98 -1.62 -36.48
CA LEU A 445 -3.77 -3.05 -36.29
C LEU A 445 -2.57 -3.56 -37.08
N ASP A 446 -2.13 -2.87 -38.14
CA ASP A 446 -0.92 -3.22 -38.89
C ASP A 446 0.36 -2.61 -38.28
N ILE A 447 0.22 -1.75 -37.27
CA ILE A 447 1.35 -1.10 -36.58
C ILE A 447 1.87 -2.02 -35.47
N GLN A 448 3.14 -2.44 -35.59
CA GLN A 448 3.79 -3.36 -34.66
C GLN A 448 3.71 -2.91 -33.18
N ALA A 449 3.81 -1.61 -32.92
CA ALA A 449 3.70 -1.01 -31.59
C ALA A 449 2.31 -1.20 -30.93
N VAL A 450 1.25 -1.27 -31.75
CA VAL A 450 -0.13 -1.47 -31.30
C VAL A 450 -0.43 -2.97 -31.15
N GLN A 451 0.04 -3.80 -32.08
CA GLN A 451 -0.11 -5.28 -32.04
C GLN A 451 0.51 -5.93 -30.79
N ALA A 452 1.64 -5.42 -30.30
CA ALA A 452 2.32 -5.95 -29.12
C ALA A 452 1.45 -5.90 -27.84
N SER A 453 0.45 -5.01 -27.79
CA SER A 453 -0.50 -4.87 -26.68
C SER A 453 -1.53 -6.01 -26.62
N ASN A 454 -2.01 -6.49 -27.77
CA ASN A 454 -3.07 -7.51 -27.84
C ASN A 454 -2.60 -8.91 -27.41
N LYS A 455 -1.28 -9.14 -27.32
CA LYS A 455 -0.71 -10.42 -26.87
C LYS A 455 -0.60 -10.52 -25.34
N GLY A 456 -0.74 -9.41 -24.60
CA GLY A 456 -0.58 -9.37 -23.14
C GLY A 456 -1.82 -9.68 -22.32
N ASP A 457 -3.02 -9.60 -22.91
CA ASP A 457 -4.30 -9.67 -22.18
C ASP A 457 -5.08 -10.95 -22.48
N LYS A 458 -4.45 -12.12 -22.26
CA LYS A 458 -5.14 -13.42 -22.32
C LYS A 458 -5.89 -13.71 -21.02
N ARG A 459 -6.86 -12.87 -20.65
CA ARG A 459 -7.96 -13.23 -19.74
C ARG A 459 -9.22 -12.44 -20.09
N VAL A 460 -9.81 -12.74 -21.24
CA VAL A 460 -11.23 -12.46 -21.47
C VAL A 460 -11.92 -13.77 -21.77
N HIS A 461 -12.88 -14.11 -20.91
CA HIS A 461 -13.77 -15.25 -21.08
C HIS A 461 -14.48 -15.16 -22.42
N SER A 462 -14.17 -16.09 -23.32
CA SER A 462 -14.97 -16.37 -24.50
C SER A 462 -16.35 -16.87 -24.08
N ARG A 463 -17.38 -16.02 -24.21
CA ARG A 463 -18.74 -16.52 -24.45
C ARG A 463 -18.89 -16.72 -25.97
N PRO A 464 -19.44 -17.84 -26.44
CA PRO A 464 -19.73 -18.01 -27.87
C PRO A 464 -20.81 -17.02 -28.28
N LEU A 465 -20.59 -16.36 -29.42
CA LEU A 465 -21.65 -15.67 -30.17
C LEU A 465 -22.43 -16.74 -30.92
N ASP A 466 -23.64 -17.05 -30.42
CA ASP A 466 -24.65 -17.75 -31.22
C ASP A 466 -25.35 -16.76 -32.15
N GLY A 467 -25.69 -17.26 -33.32
CA GLY A 467 -25.79 -16.49 -34.55
C GLY A 467 -27.00 -15.58 -34.67
N TYR A 468 -26.82 -14.54 -35.49
CA TYR A 468 -27.89 -13.89 -36.20
C TYR A 468 -27.54 -13.86 -37.68
N ASN A 469 -28.31 -14.63 -38.45
CA ASN A 469 -28.30 -14.67 -39.90
C ASN A 469 -28.80 -13.35 -40.48
N CYS A 470 -28.15 -12.94 -41.57
CA CYS A 470 -28.58 -11.88 -42.46
C CYS A 470 -29.96 -12.17 -43.05
N ALA A 471 -30.79 -11.12 -43.12
CA ALA A 471 -31.63 -10.82 -44.26
C ALA A 471 -31.44 -9.32 -44.58
#